data_AF-A0A4R7NN41-F1
#
_entry.id   AF-A0A4R7NN41-F1
#
_cell.length_a   1.000
_cell.length_b   1.000
_cell.length_c   1.000
_cell.angle_alpha   90.00
_cell.angle_beta   90.00
_cell.angle_gamma   90.00
#
_symmetry.space_group_name_H-M   'P 1'
#
loop_
_entity.id
_entity.type
_entity.pdbx_description
1 polymer ?
#
loop_
_entity_poly.entity_id
_entity_poly.type
_entity_poly.pdbx_seq_one_letter_code
_entity_poly.pdbx_strand_id
1 'polypeptide(L)'
;MLAAYQELTEQLRRESDQRDAALECSARERLTLMIRSAFKSEIFNQQVLASWVGFWSAAVATPSLASLNRKLYEEYREEMQSLVEAIAIEEGRVIDAKGIARILTALVDGYWLEWALDPEAFKVEEALQDSLEIAERLLRD
;
A
#
# COMPACT_ATOMS: atom_id res chain seq x y z
N MET A 1 -6.17 -17.24 -13.22
CA MET A 1 -5.83 -16.60 -11.92
C MET A 1 -4.42 -16.01 -11.92
N LEU A 2 -3.35 -16.74 -12.24
CA LEU A 2 -1.98 -16.18 -12.24
C LEU A 2 -1.82 -14.92 -13.11
N ALA A 3 -2.27 -14.96 -14.38
CA ALA A 3 -2.19 -13.82 -15.30
C ALA A 3 -3.02 -12.60 -14.82
N ALA A 4 -4.23 -12.84 -14.30
CA ALA A 4 -5.08 -11.79 -13.74
C ALA A 4 -4.48 -11.18 -12.46
N TYR A 5 -3.79 -11.99 -11.65
CA TYR A 5 -3.08 -11.50 -10.47
C TYR A 5 -1.88 -10.64 -10.88
N GLN A 6 -1.09 -11.09 -11.87
CA GLN A 6 0.02 -10.32 -12.42
C GLN A 6 -0.46 -8.99 -13.01
N GLU A 7 -1.57 -8.99 -13.75
CA GLU A 7 -2.16 -7.79 -14.32
C GLU A 7 -2.63 -6.81 -13.24
N LEU A 8 -3.27 -7.31 -12.18
CA LEU A 8 -3.73 -6.47 -11.07
C LEU A 8 -2.55 -5.90 -10.27
N THR A 9 -1.50 -6.70 -10.04
CA THR A 9 -0.26 -6.21 -9.42
C THR A 9 0.44 -5.16 -10.29
N GLU A 10 0.40 -5.34 -11.60
CA GLU A 10 1.00 -4.41 -12.54
C GLU A 10 0.16 -3.14 -12.69
N GLN A 11 -1.16 -3.20 -12.46
CA GLN A 11 -2.00 -2.01 -12.36
C GLN A 11 -1.66 -1.20 -11.10
N LEU A 12 -1.51 -1.86 -9.94
CA LEU A 12 -1.02 -1.18 -8.73
C LEU A 12 0.35 -0.53 -8.95
N ARG A 13 1.27 -1.25 -9.60
CA ARG A 13 2.57 -0.69 -9.96
C ARG A 13 2.47 0.43 -10.98
N ARG A 14 1.69 0.34 -12.05
CA ARG A 14 1.56 1.42 -13.04
C ARG A 14 0.96 2.71 -12.47
N GLU A 15 0.02 2.58 -11.54
CA GLU A 15 -0.52 3.74 -10.81
C GLU A 15 0.44 4.28 -9.75
N SER A 16 1.37 3.43 -9.27
CA SER A 16 2.56 3.80 -8.51
C SER A 16 3.60 4.51 -9.39
N ASP A 17 3.96 3.96 -10.55
CA ASP A 17 5.10 4.34 -11.38
C ASP A 17 4.90 5.62 -12.21
N GLN A 18 3.70 6.22 -12.19
CA GLN A 18 3.57 7.65 -12.52
C GLN A 18 4.30 8.57 -11.51
N ARG A 19 4.96 8.00 -10.48
CA ARG A 19 5.75 8.67 -9.43
C ARG A 19 7.09 9.26 -9.83
N ASP A 20 7.65 8.92 -11.00
CA ASP A 20 8.99 9.39 -11.36
C ASP A 20 9.01 10.68 -12.20
N ALA A 21 7.84 11.26 -12.51
CA ALA A 21 7.76 12.52 -13.26
C ALA A 21 7.98 13.79 -12.41
N ALA A 22 8.15 13.66 -11.09
CA ALA A 22 8.54 14.79 -10.24
C ALA A 22 9.78 14.42 -9.42
N LEU A 23 10.94 14.52 -10.06
CA LEU A 23 12.27 14.58 -9.42
C LEU A 23 12.42 15.72 -8.38
N GLU A 24 11.34 16.43 -8.06
CA GLU A 24 11.27 17.59 -7.18
C GLU A 24 10.48 17.33 -5.88
N CYS A 25 9.82 16.17 -5.71
CA CYS A 25 9.09 15.87 -4.48
C CYS A 25 10.00 15.33 -3.37
N SER A 26 9.78 15.81 -2.14
CA SER A 26 10.40 15.28 -0.92
C SER A 26 10.02 13.82 -0.67
N ALA A 27 10.81 13.09 0.12
CA ALA A 27 10.50 11.71 0.50
C ALA A 27 9.13 11.60 1.20
N ARG A 28 8.77 12.61 2.01
CA ARG A 28 7.47 12.70 2.70
C ARG A 28 6.30 12.85 1.73
N GLU A 29 6.44 13.68 0.69
CA GLU A 29 5.42 13.81 -0.36
C GLU A 29 5.28 12.51 -1.15
N ARG A 30 6.38 11.83 -1.46
CA ARG A 30 6.36 10.54 -2.15
C ARG A 30 5.65 9.46 -1.32
N LEU A 31 5.91 9.38 -0.01
CA LEU A 31 5.18 8.47 0.90
C LEU A 31 3.68 8.81 0.96
N THR A 32 3.35 10.10 1.05
CA THR A 32 1.96 10.57 1.02
C THR A 32 1.26 10.16 -0.28
N LEU A 33 1.94 10.30 -1.41
CA LEU A 33 1.43 9.85 -2.71
C LEU A 33 1.28 8.33 -2.74
N MET A 34 2.22 7.57 -2.17
CA MET A 34 2.16 6.11 -2.00
C MET A 34 0.90 5.65 -1.29
N ILE A 35 0.58 6.27 -0.16
CA ILE A 35 -0.64 5.98 0.58
C ILE A 35 -1.87 6.38 -0.25
N ARG A 36 -1.89 7.59 -0.83
CA ARG A 36 -3.02 8.09 -1.63
C ARG A 36 -3.38 7.17 -2.81
N SER A 37 -2.41 6.57 -3.49
CA SER A 37 -2.73 5.68 -4.62
C SER A 37 -3.51 4.46 -4.17
N ALA A 38 -3.28 3.96 -2.96
CA ALA A 38 -4.00 2.79 -2.45
C ALA A 38 -5.51 3.05 -2.29
N PHE A 39 -5.95 4.31 -2.34
CA PHE A 39 -7.35 4.74 -2.19
C PHE A 39 -7.93 5.38 -3.45
N LYS A 40 -7.22 5.36 -4.59
CA LYS A 40 -7.75 5.84 -5.87
C LYS A 40 -8.90 4.96 -6.35
N SER A 41 -9.91 5.54 -6.97
CA SER A 41 -11.12 4.82 -7.45
C SER A 41 -10.83 3.64 -8.38
N GLU A 42 -9.74 3.71 -9.13
CA GLU A 42 -9.26 2.70 -10.05
C GLU A 42 -8.83 1.40 -9.32
N ILE A 43 -8.42 1.54 -8.06
CA ILE A 43 -7.97 0.46 -7.18
C ILE A 43 -9.01 0.17 -6.09
N PHE A 44 -9.47 1.22 -5.41
CA PHE A 44 -10.40 1.16 -4.28
C PHE A 44 -11.85 1.17 -4.78
N ASN A 45 -12.26 0.05 -5.36
CA ASN A 45 -13.64 -0.21 -5.75
C ASN A 45 -14.02 -1.67 -5.50
N GLN A 46 -15.32 -1.96 -5.45
CA GLN A 46 -15.83 -3.24 -4.97
C GLN A 46 -15.33 -4.41 -5.81
N GLN A 47 -15.26 -4.23 -7.13
CA GLN A 47 -14.84 -5.27 -8.05
C GLN A 47 -13.36 -5.62 -7.87
N VAL A 48 -12.49 -4.60 -7.78
CA VAL A 48 -11.05 -4.79 -7.61
C VAL A 48 -10.74 -5.37 -6.23
N LEU A 49 -11.33 -4.82 -5.16
CA LEU A 49 -11.07 -5.29 -3.80
C LEU A 49 -11.59 -6.71 -3.55
N ALA A 50 -12.76 -7.08 -4.10
CA ALA A 50 -13.23 -8.46 -4.06
C ALA A 50 -12.28 -9.44 -4.78
N SER A 51 -11.64 -8.98 -5.87
CA SER A 51 -10.63 -9.77 -6.58
C SER A 51 -9.40 -9.97 -5.71
N TRP A 52 -8.92 -8.94 -5.00
CA TRP A 52 -7.84 -9.05 -4.02
C TRP A 52 -8.13 -10.07 -2.92
N VAL A 53 -9.34 -10.06 -2.34
CA VAL A 53 -9.75 -11.06 -1.34
C VAL A 53 -9.69 -12.49 -1.93
N GLY A 54 -10.19 -12.67 -3.16
CA GLY A 54 -10.08 -13.95 -3.87
C GLY A 54 -8.63 -14.39 -4.08
N PHE A 55 -7.74 -13.45 -4.42
CA PHE A 55 -6.32 -13.74 -4.60
C PHE A 55 -5.59 -14.07 -3.31
N TRP A 56 -5.86 -13.35 -2.22
CA TRP A 56 -5.31 -13.69 -0.91
C TRP A 56 -5.73 -15.10 -0.48
N SER A 57 -7.02 -15.44 -0.66
CA SER A 57 -7.52 -16.80 -0.42
C SER A 57 -6.80 -17.85 -1.27
N ALA A 58 -6.61 -17.59 -2.57
CA ALA A 58 -5.91 -18.51 -3.47
C ALA A 58 -4.41 -18.63 -3.14
N ALA A 59 -3.77 -17.55 -2.69
CA ALA A 59 -2.37 -17.51 -2.27
C ALA A 59 -2.13 -18.36 -1.02
N VAL A 60 -3.10 -18.43 -0.09
CA VAL A 60 -3.03 -19.32 1.07
C VAL A 60 -3.03 -20.79 0.65
N ALA A 61 -3.82 -21.15 -0.37
CA ALA A 61 -3.98 -22.54 -0.80
C ALA A 61 -2.91 -23.02 -1.80
N THR A 62 -2.25 -22.12 -2.54
CA THR A 62 -1.44 -22.48 -3.72
C THR A 62 0.01 -21.98 -3.60
N PRO A 63 1.03 -22.86 -3.56
CA PRO A 63 2.43 -22.45 -3.35
C PRO A 63 3.00 -21.44 -4.37
N SER A 64 2.63 -21.56 -5.64
CA SER A 64 3.09 -20.62 -6.68
C SER A 64 2.49 -19.22 -6.49
N LEU A 65 1.20 -19.13 -6.11
CA LEU A 65 0.54 -17.87 -5.79
C LEU A 65 1.05 -17.30 -4.46
N ALA A 66 1.31 -18.13 -3.44
CA ALA A 66 1.98 -17.70 -2.21
C ALA A 66 3.33 -17.04 -2.49
N SER A 67 4.11 -17.61 -3.41
CA SER A 67 5.43 -17.08 -3.77
C SER A 67 5.33 -15.75 -4.51
N LEU A 68 4.36 -15.61 -5.42
CA LEU A 68 4.11 -14.37 -6.13
C LEU A 68 3.58 -13.27 -5.18
N ASN A 69 2.66 -13.62 -4.28
CA ASN A 69 2.17 -12.73 -3.23
C ASN A 69 3.30 -12.26 -2.32
N ARG A 70 4.17 -13.18 -1.88
CA ARG A 70 5.34 -12.83 -1.06
C ARG A 70 6.22 -11.79 -1.75
N LYS A 71 6.58 -12.04 -3.01
CA LYS A 71 7.41 -11.13 -3.80
C LYS A 71 6.78 -9.74 -3.94
N LEU A 72 5.48 -9.68 -4.27
CA LEU A 72 4.74 -8.42 -4.37
C LEU A 72 4.81 -7.61 -3.07
N TYR A 73 4.52 -8.27 -1.94
CA TYR A 73 4.49 -7.62 -0.64
C TYR A 73 5.90 -7.27 -0.12
N GLU A 74 6.93 -8.03 -0.50
CA GLU A 74 8.34 -7.67 -0.25
C GLU A 74 8.69 -6.37 -0.97
N GLU A 75 8.46 -6.29 -2.28
CA GLU A 75 8.75 -5.10 -3.09
C GLU A 75 7.97 -3.87 -2.59
N TYR A 76 6.67 -4.02 -2.31
CA TYR A 76 5.84 -2.92 -1.81
C TYR A 76 6.33 -2.40 -0.44
N ARG A 77 6.71 -3.30 0.47
CA ARG A 77 7.25 -2.88 1.78
C ARG A 77 8.65 -2.31 1.67
N GLU A 78 9.47 -2.78 0.75
CA GLU A 78 10.82 -2.23 0.49
C GLU A 78 10.74 -0.80 -0.05
N GLU A 79 9.82 -0.52 -0.98
CA GLU A 79 9.56 0.84 -1.47
C GLU A 79 9.13 1.76 -0.33
N MET A 80 8.13 1.33 0.46
CA MET A 80 7.63 2.11 1.60
C MET A 80 8.71 2.33 2.67
N GLN A 81 9.48 1.30 3.00
CA GLN A 81 10.61 1.38 3.93
C GLN A 81 11.64 2.40 3.43
N SER A 82 12.01 2.34 2.14
CA SER A 82 13.01 3.26 1.56
C SER A 82 12.57 4.73 1.66
N LEU A 83 11.27 5.01 1.47
CA LEU A 83 10.73 6.35 1.65
C LEU A 83 10.78 6.81 3.11
N VAL A 84 10.44 5.91 4.06
CA VAL A 84 10.51 6.21 5.49
C VAL A 84 11.97 6.45 5.94
N GLU A 85 12.92 5.65 5.45
CA GLU A 85 14.35 5.85 5.69
C GLU A 85 14.85 7.20 5.16
N ALA A 86 14.43 7.57 3.95
CA ALA A 86 14.79 8.87 3.36
C ALA A 86 14.26 10.05 4.20
N ILE A 87 13.01 9.98 4.67
CA ILE A 87 12.44 10.99 5.59
C ILE A 87 13.27 11.08 6.88
N ALA A 88 13.62 9.93 7.46
CA ALA A 88 14.44 9.90 8.68
C ALA A 88 15.79 10.59 8.48
N ILE A 89 16.44 10.35 7.34
CA ILE A 89 17.73 10.96 6.98
C ILE A 89 17.58 12.47 6.78
N GLU A 90 16.57 12.91 6.03
CA GLU A 90 16.27 14.33 5.78
C GLU A 90 16.06 15.11 7.10
N GLU A 91 15.50 14.45 8.11
CA GLU A 91 15.14 15.05 9.39
C GLU A 91 16.16 14.77 10.51
N GLY A 92 17.23 14.03 10.22
CA GLY A 92 18.28 13.70 11.19
C GLY A 92 17.79 12.81 12.34
N ARG A 93 16.84 11.91 12.08
CA ARG A 93 16.20 11.05 13.08
C ARG A 93 16.56 9.57 12.88
N VAL A 94 16.41 8.80 13.95
CA VAL A 94 16.54 7.34 13.92
C VAL A 94 15.16 6.76 14.22
N ILE A 95 14.54 6.12 13.23
CA ILE A 95 13.21 5.52 13.32
C ILE A 95 13.25 4.07 12.83
N ASP A 96 12.34 3.22 13.33
CA ASP A 96 12.16 1.85 12.83
C ASP A 96 11.41 1.85 11.49
N ALA A 97 12.10 2.21 10.41
CA ALA A 97 11.50 2.33 9.08
C ALA A 97 10.83 1.03 8.61
N LYS A 98 11.44 -0.11 8.91
CA LYS A 98 10.89 -1.44 8.60
C LYS A 98 9.61 -1.72 9.37
N GLY A 99 9.57 -1.36 10.66
CA GLY A 99 8.38 -1.44 11.50
C GLY A 99 7.24 -0.56 10.98
N ILE A 100 7.54 0.70 10.64
CA ILE A 100 6.58 1.66 10.10
C ILE A 100 6.00 1.16 8.76
N ALA A 101 6.85 0.74 7.82
CA ALA A 101 6.40 0.21 6.53
C ALA A 101 5.47 -1.00 6.69
N ARG A 102 5.77 -1.90 7.64
CA ARG A 102 4.91 -3.04 7.98
C ARG A 102 3.57 -2.60 8.55
N ILE A 103 3.54 -1.62 9.46
CA ILE A 103 2.31 -1.11 10.07
C ILE A 103 1.41 -0.47 9.01
N LEU A 104 1.97 0.42 8.19
CA LEU A 104 1.22 1.12 7.15
C LEU A 104 0.67 0.16 6.08
N THR A 105 1.46 -0.83 5.66
CA THR A 105 0.98 -1.87 4.73
C THR A 105 -0.21 -2.63 5.32
N ALA A 106 -0.10 -3.07 6.58
CA ALA A 106 -1.17 -3.82 7.24
C ALA A 106 -2.44 -2.97 7.46
N LEU A 107 -2.29 -1.67 7.72
CA LEU A 107 -3.40 -0.74 7.86
C LEU A 107 -4.20 -0.61 6.55
N VAL A 108 -3.49 -0.41 5.44
CA VAL A 108 -4.11 -0.32 4.10
C VAL A 108 -4.84 -1.61 3.74
N ASP A 109 -4.19 -2.78 3.93
CA ASP A 109 -4.83 -4.08 3.71
C ASP A 109 -6.11 -4.25 4.55
N GLY A 110 -6.11 -3.76 5.79
CA GLY A 110 -7.26 -3.79 6.69
C GLY A 110 -8.45 -3.01 6.13
N TYR A 111 -8.22 -1.77 5.68
CA TYR A 111 -9.26 -0.96 5.05
C TYR A 111 -9.75 -1.61 3.75
N TRP A 112 -8.86 -2.15 2.93
CA TRP A 112 -9.24 -2.86 1.70
C TRP A 112 -10.14 -4.06 2.01
N LEU A 113 -9.77 -4.87 2.99
CA LEU A 113 -10.52 -6.06 3.38
C LEU A 113 -11.89 -5.69 3.94
N GLU A 114 -11.97 -4.78 4.90
CA GLU A 114 -13.24 -4.41 5.54
C GLU A 114 -14.20 -3.80 4.51
N TRP A 115 -13.71 -2.89 3.65
CA TRP A 115 -14.54 -2.28 2.61
C TRP A 115 -14.95 -3.28 1.52
N ALA A 116 -14.12 -4.28 1.20
CA ALA A 116 -14.49 -5.34 0.28
C ALA A 116 -15.66 -6.18 0.82
N LEU A 117 -15.75 -6.34 2.14
CA LEU A 117 -16.80 -7.10 2.82
C LEU A 117 -18.07 -6.27 2.99
N ASP A 118 -17.94 -4.98 3.29
CA ASP A 118 -19.03 -4.03 3.47
C ASP A 118 -18.65 -2.63 2.95
N PRO A 119 -19.06 -2.27 1.72
CA PRO A 119 -18.80 -0.94 1.16
C PRO A 119 -19.47 0.22 1.90
N GLU A 120 -20.40 -0.06 2.83
CA GLU A 120 -21.07 0.94 3.67
C GLU A 120 -20.38 1.13 5.03
N ALA A 121 -19.35 0.34 5.37
CA ALA A 121 -18.68 0.39 6.66
C ALA A 121 -18.07 1.77 6.98
N PHE A 122 -17.51 2.44 5.98
CA PHE A 122 -16.90 3.77 6.09
C PHE A 122 -16.75 4.44 4.73
N LYS A 123 -16.47 5.76 4.73
CA LYS A 123 -16.12 6.48 3.50
C LYS A 123 -14.65 6.28 3.16
N VAL A 124 -14.34 6.14 1.88
CA VAL A 124 -12.97 5.97 1.37
C VAL A 124 -12.08 7.14 1.80
N GLU A 125 -12.63 8.35 1.83
CA GLU A 125 -11.91 9.55 2.25
C GLU A 125 -11.51 9.49 3.74
N GLU A 126 -12.35 8.92 4.60
CA GLU A 126 -12.07 8.79 6.03
C GLU A 126 -10.90 7.81 6.25
N ALA A 127 -10.95 6.64 5.59
CA ALA A 127 -9.85 5.66 5.64
C ALA A 127 -8.51 6.20 5.10
N LEU A 128 -8.55 7.02 4.05
CA LEU A 128 -7.36 7.70 3.54
C LEU A 128 -6.81 8.72 4.56
N GLN A 129 -7.67 9.54 5.16
CA GLN A 129 -7.23 10.52 6.17
C GLN A 129 -6.61 9.82 7.38
N ASP A 130 -7.24 8.76 7.89
CA ASP A 130 -6.72 7.97 9.00
C ASP A 130 -5.34 7.38 8.67
N SER A 131 -5.18 6.83 7.46
CA SER A 131 -3.90 6.25 7.02
C SER A 131 -2.78 7.30 6.95
N LEU A 132 -3.08 8.50 6.47
CA LEU A 132 -2.13 9.61 6.43
C LEU A 132 -1.81 10.13 7.84
N GLU A 133 -2.81 10.22 8.73
CA GLU A 133 -2.60 10.64 10.11
C GLU A 133 -1.72 9.64 10.88
N ILE A 134 -1.97 8.33 10.72
CA ILE A 134 -1.14 7.30 11.32
C ILE A 134 0.29 7.35 10.79
N ALA A 135 0.49 7.53 9.48
CA ALA A 135 1.83 7.72 8.92
C ALA A 135 2.55 8.91 9.56
N GLU A 136 1.87 10.04 9.69
CA GLU A 136 2.41 11.24 10.33
C GLU A 136 2.73 11.07 11.82
N ARG A 137 1.94 10.28 12.55
CA ARG A 137 2.21 9.95 13.97
C ARG A 137 3.43 9.03 14.10
N LEU A 138 3.48 7.97 13.29
CA LEU A 138 4.59 7.02 13.29
C LEU A 138 5.93 7.65 12.90
N LEU A 139 5.91 8.70 12.07
CA LEU A 139 7.10 9.46 11.70
C LEU A 139 7.53 10.47 12.78
N ARG A 140 6.74 10.69 13.84
CA ARG A 140 7.06 11.62 14.94
C ARG A 140 7.64 10.92 16.16
N ASP A 141 7.17 9.71 16.42
CA ASP A 141 7.63 8.83 17.51
C ASP A 141 9.06 8.33 17.30
#